data_AF-A0A7U4TID9-F1
#
_entry.id   AF-A0A7U4TID9-F1
#
_cell.length_a   1.000
_cell.length_b   1.000
_cell.length_c   1.000
_cell.angle_alpha   90.00
_cell.angle_beta   90.00
_cell.angle_gamma   90.00
#
_symmetry.space_group_name_H-M   'P 1'
#
loop_
_entity.id
_entity.type
_entity.pdbx_description
1 polymer ?
#
loop_
_entity_poly.entity_id
_entity_poly.type
_entity_poly.pdbx_seq_one_letter_code
_entity_poly.pdbx_strand_id
1 'polypeptide(L)' 'MLFPVFMGGIGLTELLIILAIVIIIFGARRLPEIGAGLGQGIRNFKKSFKEDKAIDVTPEKELEEEKGKKNQA' A
#
# COMPACT_ATOMS: atom_id res chain seq x y z
N MET A 1 -4.39 24.37 -32.51
CA MET A 1 -3.70 24.84 -31.29
C MET A 1 -3.92 23.79 -30.22
N LEU A 2 -3.16 22.69 -30.29
CA LEU A 2 -3.28 21.53 -29.41
C LEU A 2 -2.05 21.51 -28.50
N PHE A 3 -2.24 21.18 -27.23
CA PHE A 3 -1.38 21.46 -26.07
C PHE A 3 0.13 21.16 -26.23
N PRO A 4 1.02 21.99 -25.64
CA PRO A 4 2.45 21.72 -25.54
C PRO A 4 2.72 20.80 -24.33
N VAL A 5 2.40 19.51 -24.46
CA VAL A 5 2.68 18.49 -23.41
C VAL A 5 4.11 17.94 -23.52
N PHE A 6 4.80 18.18 -24.64
CA PHE A 6 5.99 17.41 -25.06
C PHE A 6 7.36 17.94 -24.61
N MET A 7 7.44 19.00 -23.79
CA MET A 7 8.75 19.53 -23.34
C MET A 7 9.00 19.22 -21.86
N GLY A 8 9.47 18.01 -21.55
CA GLY A 8 10.10 17.74 -20.25
C GLY A 8 9.86 16.36 -19.62
N GLY A 9 10.03 15.27 -20.36
CA GLY A 9 9.97 13.90 -19.81
C GLY A 9 8.55 13.41 -19.54
N ILE A 10 8.42 12.10 -19.28
CA ILE A 10 7.14 11.47 -18.94
C ILE A 10 6.59 12.16 -17.69
N GLY A 11 5.71 13.14 -17.90
CA GLY A 11 5.10 13.89 -16.81
C GLY A 11 3.99 13.07 -16.16
N LEU A 12 3.57 13.49 -14.96
CA LEU A 12 2.39 12.91 -14.31
C LEU A 12 1.16 12.89 -15.23
N THR A 13 1.04 13.90 -16.12
CA THR A 13 -0.04 14.01 -17.10
C THR A 13 -0.02 12.88 -18.13
N GLU A 14 1.14 12.50 -18.68
CA GLU A 14 1.22 11.40 -19.64
C GLU A 14 0.97 10.05 -18.98
N LEU A 15 1.49 9.85 -17.76
CA LEU A 15 1.19 8.65 -16.98
C LEU A 15 -0.31 8.50 -16.71
N LEU A 16 -1.01 9.61 -16.40
CA LEU A 16 -2.46 9.62 -16.23
C LEU A 16 -3.21 9.32 -17.52
N ILE A 17 -2.75 9.86 -18.66
CA ILE A 17 -3.34 9.54 -19.98
C ILE A 17 -3.18 8.05 -20.30
N ILE A 18 -1.99 7.49 -20.09
CA ILE A 18 -1.75 6.05 -20.31
C ILE A 18 -2.63 5.22 -19.38
N LEU A 19 -2.70 5.58 -18.08
CA LEU A 19 -3.57 4.92 -17.11
C LEU A 19 -5.04 4.96 -17.54
N ALA A 20 -5.51 6.10 -18.04
CA ALA A 20 -6.87 6.25 -18.54
C ALA A 20 -7.15 5.30 -19.73
N ILE A 21 -6.22 5.18 -20.68
CA ILE A 21 -6.35 4.25 -21.81
C ILE A 21 -6.41 2.81 -21.32
N VAL A 22 -5.52 2.42 -20.39
CA VAL A 22 -5.52 1.07 -19.80
C VAL A 22 -6.87 0.80 -19.10
N ILE A 23 -7.40 1.76 -18.35
CA ILE A 23 -8.71 1.66 -17.70
C ILE A 23 -9.85 1.50 -18.71
N ILE A 24 -9.78 2.13 -19.89
CA ILE A 24 -10.80 1.98 -20.93
C ILE A 24 -10.76 0.56 -21.52
N ILE A 25 -9.56 0.02 -21.80
CA ILE A 25 -9.40 -1.31 -22.41
C ILE A 25 -9.75 -2.42 -21.40
N PHE A 26 -9.21 -2.36 -20.20
CA PHE A 26 -9.41 -3.39 -19.18
C PHE A 26 -10.67 -3.16 -18.34
N GLY A 27 -11.19 -1.94 -18.31
CA GLY A 27 -12.30 -1.53 -17.45
C GLY A 27 -11.84 -1.09 -16.05
N ALA A 28 -12.47 -0.05 -15.50
CA ALA A 28 -12.15 0.50 -14.18
C ALA A 28 -12.28 -0.51 -13.02
N ARG A 29 -13.02 -1.60 -13.24
CA ARG A 29 -13.22 -2.66 -12.24
C ARG A 29 -12.11 -3.71 -12.20
N ARG A 30 -11.38 -3.91 -13.31
CA ARG A 30 -10.30 -4.92 -13.39
C ARG A 30 -9.01 -4.46 -12.72
N LEU A 31 -8.64 -3.18 -12.82
CA LEU A 31 -7.45 -2.63 -12.15
C LEU A 31 -7.41 -2.91 -10.64
N PRO A 32 -8.45 -2.55 -9.85
CA PRO A 32 -8.46 -2.78 -8.41
C PRO A 32 -8.56 -4.26 -8.05
N GLU A 33 -9.24 -5.08 -8.87
CA GLU A 33 -9.32 -6.54 -8.69
C GLU A 33 -7.93 -7.19 -8.78
N ILE A 34 -7.16 -6.84 -9.81
CA ILE A 34 -5.77 -7.30 -10.00
C ILE A 34 -4.86 -6.72 -8.91
N GLY A 35 -5.02 -5.43 -8.59
CA GLY A 35 -4.25 -4.76 -7.53
C GLY A 35 -4.47 -5.36 -6.15
N ALA A 36 -5.70 -5.79 -5.82
CA ALA A 36 -6.01 -6.46 -4.57
C ALA A 36 -5.31 -7.84 -4.48
N GLY A 37 -5.34 -8.62 -5.57
CA GLY A 37 -4.63 -9.91 -5.63
C GLY A 37 -3.11 -9.76 -5.50
N LEU A 38 -2.52 -8.84 -6.26
CA LEU A 38 -1.09 -8.53 -6.17
C LEU A 38 -0.70 -7.99 -4.79
N GLY A 39 -1.54 -7.13 -4.21
CA GLY A 39 -1.32 -6.54 -2.89
C GLY A 39 -1.36 -7.58 -1.78
N GLN A 40 -2.27 -8.54 -1.84
CA GLN A 40 -2.29 -9.68 -0.90
C GLN A 40 -1.05 -10.56 -1.06
N GLY A 41 -0.63 -10.85 -2.30
CA GLY A 41 0.60 -11.59 -2.58
C GLY A 41 1.84 -10.91 -1.99
N ILE A 42 2.00 -9.60 -2.23
CA ILE A 42 3.11 -8.81 -1.68
C ILE A 42 3.06 -8.75 -0.15
N ARG A 43 1.88 -8.61 0.46
CA ARG A 43 1.72 -8.61 1.93
C ARG A 43 2.13 -9.95 2.55
N ASN A 44 1.68 -11.05 1.97
CA ASN A 44 2.01 -12.40 2.45
C ASN A 44 3.49 -12.69 2.25
N PHE A 45 4.05 -12.33 1.09
CA PHE A 45 5.48 -12.41 0.82
C PHE A 45 6.28 -11.62 1.87
N LYS A 46 5.94 -10.35 2.10
CA LYS A 46 6.60 -9.52 3.12
C LYS A 46 6.47 -10.10 4.53
N LYS A 47 5.34 -10.75 4.85
CA LYS A 47 5.09 -11.38 6.15
C LYS A 47 5.99 -12.60 6.35
N SER A 48 6.07 -13.50 5.39
CA SER A 48 6.97 -14.67 5.45
C SER A 48 8.45 -14.25 5.57
N PHE A 49 8.88 -13.25 4.80
CA PHE A 49 10.24 -12.69 4.91
C PHE A 49 10.52 -12.00 6.25
N LYS A 50 9.49 -11.60 6.99
CA LYS A 50 9.61 -11.03 8.35
C LYS A 50 9.56 -12.10 9.43
N GLU A 51 8.75 -13.14 9.27
CA GLU A 51 8.62 -14.25 10.21
C GLU A 51 9.92 -15.07 10.29
N ASP A 52 10.63 -15.25 9.19
CA ASP A 52 11.98 -15.85 9.19
C ASP A 52 13.03 -15.02 9.97
N LYS A 53 12.74 -13.74 10.23
CA LYS A 53 13.58 -12.85 11.06
C LYS A 53 13.05 -12.66 12.48
N ALA A 54 11.90 -13.25 12.80
CA ALA A 54 11.20 -13.10 14.07
C ALA A 54 11.08 -14.45 14.79
N ILE A 55 12.21 -15.17 14.93
CA ILE A 55 12.47 -15.89 16.18
C ILE A 55 13.09 -14.84 17.11
N ASP A 56 12.26 -13.93 17.62
CA ASP A 56 12.66 -13.09 18.75
C ASP A 56 11.54 -13.10 19.77
N VAL A 57 11.90 -13.61 20.93
CA VAL A 57 11.09 -13.98 22.08
C VAL A 57 10.61 -12.74 22.83
N THR A 58 9.69 -11.97 22.25
CA THR A 58 9.00 -10.90 22.99
C THR A 58 7.54 -11.29 23.25
N PRO A 59 7.19 -11.70 24.48
CA PRO A 59 5.80 -11.93 24.88
C PRO A 59 5.02 -10.62 24.82
N GLU A 60 3.93 -10.64 24.07
CA GLU A 60 2.98 -9.54 23.91
C GLU A 60 2.07 -9.40 25.15
N LYS A 61 2.68 -9.18 26.33
CA LYS A 61 1.97 -8.95 27.61
C LYS A 61 2.64 -7.87 28.45
N GLU A 62 2.72 -6.65 27.95
CA GLU A 62 3.05 -5.51 28.83
C GLU A 62 2.60 -4.15 28.28
N LEU A 63 1.32 -4.02 27.88
CA LEU A 63 0.75 -2.70 27.51
C LEU A 63 -0.69 -2.46 28.04
N GLU A 64 -1.10 -3.10 29.14
CA GLU A 64 -2.43 -2.82 29.73
C GLU A 64 -2.48 -2.47 31.24
N GLU A 65 -1.38 -2.31 31.96
CA GLU A 65 -1.42 -1.88 33.38
C GLU A 65 -0.59 -0.62 33.68
N GLU A 66 -0.91 0.54 33.08
CA GLU A 66 -0.44 1.81 33.67
C GLU A 66 -1.29 3.06 33.39
N LYS A 67 -2.63 2.94 33.38
CA LYS A 67 -3.52 4.13 33.33
C LYS A 67 -4.67 4.13 34.36
N GLY A 68 -4.53 3.39 35.46
CA GLY A 68 -5.59 3.21 36.46
C GLY A 68 -5.38 3.80 37.87
N LYS A 69 -4.22 4.41 38.21
CA LYS A 69 -3.94 4.84 39.60
C LYS A 69 -3.29 6.22 39.74
N LYS A 70 -3.92 7.27 39.21
CA LYS A 70 -3.59 8.67 39.59
C LYS A 70 -4.76 9.46 40.20
N ASN A 71 -5.84 8.79 40.60
CA ASN A 71 -6.94 9.38 41.36
C ASN A 71 -7.15 8.61 42.67
N GLN A 72 -6.24 8.77 43.65
CA GLN A 72 -6.46 8.62 45.10
C GLN A 72 -5.12 8.55 45.85
N ALA A 73 -4.73 9.67 46.47
CA ALA A 73 -4.06 9.83 47.77
C ALA A 73 -3.49 11.24 47.87
#